data_AF-A0A840EX52-F1
#
_entry.id   AF-A0A840EX52-F1
#
_cell.length_a   1.000
_cell.length_b   1.000
_cell.length_c   1.000
_cell.angle_alpha   90.00
_cell.angle_beta   90.00
_cell.angle_gamma   90.00
#
_symmetry.space_group_name_H-M   'P 1'
#
loop_
_entity.id
_entity.type
_entity.pdbx_description
1 polymer ?
#
loop_
_entity_poly.entity_id
_entity_poly.type
_entity_poly.pdbx_seq_one_letter_code
_entity_poly.pdbx_strand_id
1 'polypeptide(L)'
;MLIVTVCVGCAQAPGGVVGELVTSTDTARSGVLTARGAISQWQRGRLPRTVAAVAVDDALSTTYDALGVIIVLDVPTDADERARIDVQQHLSAAVSGVVRARRVLHGDADSEAVRDAANALDRIGADLDTTSERLTR
;
A
#
# COMPACT_ATOMS: atom_id res chain seq x y z
N MET A 1 4.64 -5.75 -40.27
CA MET A 1 3.58 -5.24 -39.38
C MET A 1 3.31 -6.34 -38.35
N LEU A 2 3.88 -6.19 -37.16
CA LEU A 2 3.95 -7.24 -36.15
C LEU A 2 2.85 -6.96 -35.13
N ILE A 3 1.82 -7.81 -35.11
CA ILE A 3 0.72 -7.72 -34.15
C ILE A 3 1.29 -8.17 -32.81
N VAL A 4 1.52 -7.24 -31.89
CA VAL A 4 1.82 -7.55 -30.49
C VAL A 4 0.49 -7.92 -29.85
N THR A 5 0.18 -9.22 -29.86
CA THR A 5 -0.91 -9.80 -29.09
C THR A 5 -0.48 -9.73 -27.62
N VAL A 6 -0.99 -8.74 -26.89
CA VAL A 6 -0.84 -8.69 -25.43
C VAL A 6 -1.70 -9.83 -24.87
N CYS A 7 -1.04 -10.92 -24.46
CA CYS A 7 -1.66 -11.94 -23.62
C CYS A 7 -1.97 -11.29 -22.27
N VAL A 8 -3.15 -10.66 -22.14
CA VAL A 8 -3.77 -10.36 -20.85
C VAL A 8 -4.31 -11.68 -20.29
N GLY A 9 -3.43 -12.66 -20.10
CA GLY A 9 -3.70 -13.72 -19.16
C GLY A 9 -3.48 -13.08 -17.80
N CYS A 10 -4.56 -12.79 -17.08
CA CYS A 10 -4.51 -12.43 -15.66
C CYS A 10 -3.77 -13.58 -14.97
N ALA A 11 -2.46 -13.42 -14.79
CA ALA A 11 -1.65 -14.38 -14.07
C ALA A 11 -2.06 -14.22 -12.62
N GLN A 12 -3.07 -14.99 -12.21
CA GLN A 12 -3.44 -15.09 -10.80
C GLN A 12 -2.19 -15.51 -10.02
N ALA A 13 -1.93 -14.80 -8.93
CA ALA A 13 -0.88 -15.12 -7.99
C ALA A 13 -0.98 -16.60 -7.56
N PRO A 14 0.13 -17.25 -7.22
CA PRO A 14 0.11 -18.60 -6.67
C PRO A 14 -0.87 -18.65 -5.48
N GLY A 15 -1.91 -19.49 -5.56
CA GLY A 15 -2.95 -19.57 -4.54
C GLY A 15 -4.31 -18.96 -4.90
N GLY A 16 -4.52 -18.51 -6.14
CA GLY A 16 -5.82 -18.02 -6.61
C GLY A 16 -6.20 -16.69 -5.94
N VAL A 17 -7.49 -16.47 -5.69
CA VAL A 17 -7.99 -15.21 -5.09
C VAL A 17 -7.27 -14.89 -3.78
N VAL A 18 -7.14 -15.86 -2.87
CA VAL A 18 -6.48 -15.64 -1.57
C VAL A 18 -5.01 -15.24 -1.76
N GLY A 19 -4.32 -15.85 -2.72
CA GLY A 19 -2.94 -15.48 -3.07
C GLY A 19 -2.81 -14.02 -3.54
N GLU A 20 -3.78 -13.55 -4.34
CA GLU A 20 -3.84 -12.14 -4.78
C GLU A 20 -4.13 -11.18 -3.63
N LEU A 21 -5.05 -11.56 -2.73
CA LEU A 21 -5.36 -10.77 -1.53
C LEU A 21 -4.13 -10.61 -0.63
N VAL A 22 -3.38 -11.70 -0.39
CA VAL A 22 -2.14 -11.68 0.40
C VAL A 22 -1.09 -10.82 -0.31
N THR A 23 -0.83 -11.07 -1.60
CA THR A 23 0.19 -10.35 -2.37
C THR A 23 -0.08 -8.85 -2.40
N SER A 24 -1.33 -8.44 -2.61
CA SER A 24 -1.73 -7.04 -2.61
C SER A 24 -1.60 -6.41 -1.23
N THR A 25 -1.97 -7.14 -0.18
CA THR A 25 -1.83 -6.69 1.22
C THR A 25 -0.35 -6.46 1.57
N ASP A 26 0.52 -7.41 1.23
CA ASP A 26 1.96 -7.33 1.48
C ASP A 26 2.63 -6.21 0.66
N THR A 27 2.19 -6.02 -0.58
CA THR A 27 2.67 -4.94 -1.46
C THR A 27 2.32 -3.58 -0.88
N ALA A 28 1.07 -3.37 -0.46
CA ALA A 28 0.66 -2.14 0.19
C ALA A 28 1.35 -1.92 1.53
N ARG A 29 1.58 -2.98 2.31
CA ARG A 29 2.36 -2.90 3.56
C ARG A 29 3.77 -2.42 3.29
N SER A 30 4.43 -2.96 2.26
CA SER A 30 5.76 -2.53 1.83
C SER A 30 5.78 -1.04 1.45
N GLY A 31 4.76 -0.57 0.70
CA GLY A 31 4.57 0.85 0.39
C GLY A 31 4.44 1.71 1.65
N VAL A 32 3.56 1.33 2.57
CA VAL A 32 3.34 2.03 3.85
C VAL A 32 4.63 2.12 4.68
N LEU A 33 5.37 1.01 4.80
CA LEU A 33 6.65 0.97 5.53
C LEU A 33 7.73 1.84 4.86
N THR A 34 7.75 1.88 3.52
CA THR A 34 8.64 2.75 2.75
C THR A 34 8.34 4.22 3.01
N ALA A 35 7.07 4.62 2.94
CA ALA A 35 6.64 5.98 3.25
C ALA A 35 6.98 6.37 4.70
N ARG A 36 6.76 5.44 5.63
CA ARG A 36 7.07 5.62 7.06
C ARG A 36 8.55 5.80 7.30
N GLY A 37 9.37 4.98 6.65
CA GLY A 37 10.83 5.08 6.68
C GLY A 37 11.31 6.43 6.15
N ALA A 38 10.81 6.85 4.98
CA ALA A 38 11.16 8.12 4.35
C ALA A 38 10.84 9.32 5.25
N ILE A 39 9.63 9.39 5.81
CA ILE A 39 9.25 10.45 6.77
C ILE A 39 10.18 10.44 7.97
N SER A 40 10.48 9.28 8.52
CA SER A 40 11.31 9.18 9.73
C SER A 40 12.75 9.64 9.50
N GLN A 41 13.32 9.30 8.34
CA GLN A 41 14.68 9.72 8.01
C GLN A 41 14.73 11.22 7.69
N TRP A 42 13.71 11.75 7.01
CA TRP A 42 13.58 13.19 6.79
C TRP A 42 13.45 13.96 8.11
N GLN A 43 12.58 13.51 9.01
CA GLN A 43 12.38 14.13 10.32
C GLN A 43 13.67 14.16 11.15
N ARG A 44 14.51 13.13 11.04
CA ARG A 44 15.82 13.07 11.74
C ARG A 44 16.94 13.84 11.02
N GLY A 45 16.65 14.56 9.94
CA GLY A 45 17.65 15.24 9.12
C GLY A 45 18.61 14.32 8.37
N ARG A 46 18.30 13.02 8.28
CA ARG A 46 19.13 11.99 7.61
C ARG A 46 18.78 11.80 6.14
N LEU A 47 17.65 12.34 5.70
CA LEU A 47 17.19 12.28 4.32
C LEU A 47 16.74 13.67 3.87
N PRO A 48 17.24 14.19 2.72
CA PRO A 48 16.72 15.45 2.17
C PRO A 48 15.23 15.34 1.87
N ARG A 49 14.47 16.42 2.06
CA ARG A 49 13.02 16.48 1.80
C ARG A 49 12.66 16.00 0.39
N THR A 50 13.44 16.38 -0.61
CA THR A 50 13.21 15.98 -2.02
C THR A 50 13.32 14.48 -2.21
N VAL A 51 14.30 13.83 -1.57
CA VAL A 51 14.47 12.37 -1.65
C VAL A 51 13.36 11.66 -0.89
N ALA A 52 12.97 12.19 0.28
CA ALA A 52 11.83 11.65 1.03
C ALA A 52 10.52 11.75 0.24
N ALA A 53 10.32 12.84 -0.49
CA ALA A 53 9.15 13.03 -1.36
C ALA A 53 9.11 12.00 -2.49
N VAL A 54 10.23 11.75 -3.17
CA VAL A 54 10.31 10.70 -4.20
C VAL A 54 9.97 9.32 -3.62
N ALA A 55 10.53 8.97 -2.46
CA ALA A 55 10.24 7.70 -1.81
C ALA A 55 8.77 7.56 -1.38
N VAL A 56 8.14 8.64 -0.92
CA VAL A 56 6.71 8.64 -0.58
C VAL A 56 5.82 8.59 -1.83
N ASP A 57 6.21 9.23 -2.92
CA ASP A 57 5.48 9.16 -4.20
C ASP A 57 5.56 7.75 -4.81
N ASP A 58 6.72 7.09 -4.73
CA ASP A 58 6.91 5.69 -5.16
C ASP A 58 6.09 4.71 -4.29
N ALA A 59 6.13 4.90 -2.97
CA ALA A 59 5.28 4.17 -2.03
C ALA A 59 3.78 4.37 -2.35
N LEU A 60 3.38 5.59 -2.73
CA LEU A 60 1.99 5.90 -3.08
C LEU A 60 1.58 5.17 -4.36
N SER A 61 2.43 5.18 -5.39
CA SER A 61 2.19 4.43 -6.63
C SER A 61 2.01 2.94 -6.34
N THR A 62 2.96 2.35 -5.61
CA THR A 62 2.93 0.93 -5.23
C THR A 62 1.65 0.57 -4.46
N THR A 63 1.21 1.44 -3.55
CA THR A 63 0.00 1.21 -2.75
C THR A 63 -1.27 1.36 -3.60
N TYR A 64 -1.29 2.28 -4.57
CA TYR A 64 -2.39 2.40 -5.53
C TYR A 64 -2.47 1.19 -6.45
N ASP A 65 -1.34 0.70 -6.94
CA ASP A 65 -1.29 -0.47 -7.82
C ASP A 65 -1.85 -1.70 -7.10
N ALA A 66 -1.45 -1.92 -5.84
CA ALA A 66 -2.01 -2.97 -4.99
C ALA A 66 -3.53 -2.86 -4.81
N LEU A 67 -4.05 -1.65 -4.53
CA LEU A 67 -5.49 -1.42 -4.45
C LEU A 67 -6.19 -1.66 -5.80
N GLY A 68 -5.56 -1.24 -6.90
CA GLY A 68 -6.06 -1.41 -8.26
C GLY A 68 -6.28 -2.87 -8.61
N VAL A 69 -5.32 -3.74 -8.28
CA VAL A 69 -5.44 -5.20 -8.44
C VAL A 69 -6.69 -5.73 -7.73
N ILE A 70 -6.92 -5.33 -6.48
CA ILE A 70 -8.07 -5.82 -5.69
C ILE A 70 -9.42 -5.31 -6.20
N ILE A 71 -9.47 -4.09 -6.75
CA ILE A 71 -10.70 -3.53 -7.31
C ILE A 71 -11.16 -4.31 -8.55
N VAL A 72 -10.21 -4.78 -9.37
CA VAL A 72 -10.50 -5.50 -10.62
C VAL A 72 -10.44 -7.02 -10.48
N LEU A 73 -10.15 -7.52 -9.26
CA LEU A 73 -10.03 -8.95 -8.99
C LEU A 73 -11.39 -9.64 -9.15
N ASP A 74 -11.48 -10.55 -10.10
CA ASP A 74 -12.64 -11.41 -10.29
C ASP A 74 -12.70 -12.46 -9.16
N VAL A 75 -13.87 -12.59 -8.52
CA VAL A 75 -14.06 -13.46 -7.36
C VAL A 75 -15.26 -14.39 -7.55
N PRO A 76 -15.07 -15.71 -7.47
CA PRO A 76 -16.09 -16.68 -7.86
C PRO A 76 -17.11 -16.99 -6.76
N THR A 77 -16.87 -16.56 -5.51
CA THR A 77 -17.74 -16.90 -4.37
C THR A 77 -18.06 -15.70 -3.48
N ASP A 78 -19.21 -15.75 -2.79
CA ASP A 78 -19.60 -14.73 -1.80
C ASP A 78 -18.64 -14.65 -0.60
N ALA A 79 -17.91 -15.73 -0.30
CA ALA A 79 -16.88 -15.73 0.75
C ALA A 79 -15.66 -14.93 0.29
N ASP A 80 -15.20 -15.18 -0.94
CA ASP A 80 -14.09 -14.46 -1.57
C ASP A 80 -14.41 -12.97 -1.77
N GLU A 81 -15.64 -12.65 -2.16
CA GLU A 81 -16.08 -11.25 -2.30
C GLU A 81 -16.06 -10.50 -0.96
N ARG A 82 -16.47 -11.16 0.13
CA ARG A 82 -16.36 -10.57 1.47
C ARG A 82 -14.91 -10.32 1.88
N ALA A 83 -14.02 -11.27 1.61
CA ALA A 83 -12.59 -11.10 1.86
C ALA A 83 -11.98 -9.99 1.00
N ARG A 84 -12.37 -9.90 -0.28
CA ARG A 84 -11.95 -8.86 -1.21
C ARG A 84 -12.37 -7.47 -0.72
N ILE A 85 -13.63 -7.29 -0.32
CA ILE A 85 -14.14 -6.01 0.22
C ILE A 85 -13.38 -5.60 1.48
N ASP A 86 -13.17 -6.54 2.40
CA ASP A 86 -12.44 -6.31 3.64
C ASP A 86 -10.99 -5.87 3.37
N VAL A 87 -10.26 -6.59 2.51
CA VAL A 87 -8.91 -6.21 2.06
C VAL A 87 -8.92 -4.85 1.36
N GLN A 88 -9.89 -4.59 0.49
CA GLN A 88 -10.02 -3.31 -0.23
C GLN A 88 -10.12 -2.13 0.75
N GLN A 89 -10.81 -2.28 1.90
CA GLN A 89 -10.90 -1.25 2.92
C GLN A 89 -9.54 -0.96 3.56
N HIS A 90 -8.79 -2.01 3.92
CA HIS A 90 -7.43 -1.86 4.47
C HIS A 90 -6.47 -1.20 3.47
N LEU A 91 -6.53 -1.59 2.19
CA LEU A 91 -5.74 -0.99 1.12
C LEU A 91 -6.12 0.49 0.88
N SER A 92 -7.40 0.82 0.96
CA SER A 92 -7.87 2.22 0.85
C SER A 92 -7.38 3.09 2.01
N ALA A 93 -7.33 2.53 3.23
CA ALA A 93 -6.74 3.18 4.38
C ALA A 93 -5.23 3.39 4.20
N ALA A 94 -4.53 2.39 3.63
CA ALA A 94 -3.11 2.48 3.31
C ALA A 94 -2.80 3.63 2.33
N VAL A 95 -3.52 3.69 1.21
CA VAL A 95 -3.43 4.79 0.25
C VAL A 95 -3.65 6.13 0.96
N SER A 96 -4.70 6.25 1.77
CA SER A 96 -5.02 7.49 2.48
C SER A 96 -3.91 7.90 3.46
N GLY A 97 -3.31 6.94 4.15
CA GLY A 97 -2.16 7.15 5.03
C GLY A 97 -0.95 7.68 4.28
N VAL A 98 -0.61 7.07 3.13
CA VAL A 98 0.52 7.51 2.30
C VAL A 98 0.25 8.88 1.65
N VAL A 99 -0.99 9.18 1.25
CA VAL A 99 -1.37 10.54 0.79
C VAL A 99 -1.17 11.56 1.91
N ARG A 100 -1.55 11.25 3.15
CA ARG A 100 -1.29 12.13 4.29
C ARG A 100 0.20 12.33 4.50
N ALA A 101 0.99 11.27 4.41
CA ALA A 101 2.44 11.29 4.49
C ALA A 101 3.06 12.25 3.45
N ARG A 102 2.59 12.18 2.21
CA ARG A 102 3.00 13.08 1.13
C ARG A 102 2.70 14.54 1.45
N ARG A 103 1.51 14.84 1.95
CA ARG A 103 1.09 16.21 2.28
C ARG A 103 1.96 16.84 3.37
N VAL A 104 2.30 16.09 4.41
CA VAL A 104 3.07 16.64 5.55
C VAL A 104 4.53 16.94 5.20
N LEU A 105 5.08 16.34 4.13
CA LEU A 105 6.42 16.67 3.64
C LEU A 105 6.55 18.13 3.18
N HIS A 106 5.45 18.81 2.87
CA HIS A 106 5.48 20.25 2.55
C HIS A 106 5.59 21.16 3.79
N GLY A 107 5.40 20.62 4.99
CA GLY A 107 5.42 21.36 6.25
C GLY A 107 6.72 21.23 7.03
N ASP A 108 6.71 21.68 8.29
CA ASP A 108 7.84 21.55 9.21
C ASP A 108 8.02 20.09 9.67
N ALA A 109 9.27 19.61 9.67
CA ALA A 109 9.66 18.27 10.08
C ALA A 109 9.33 17.98 11.55
N ASP A 110 9.36 18.99 12.40
CA ASP A 110 9.09 18.87 13.83
C ASP A 110 7.62 19.09 14.20
N SER A 111 6.74 19.30 13.21
CA SER A 111 5.32 19.52 13.45
C SER A 111 4.60 18.27 13.99
N GLU A 112 3.55 18.50 14.78
CA GLU A 112 2.65 17.45 15.25
C GLU A 112 2.02 16.66 14.09
N ALA A 113 1.70 17.34 12.99
CA ALA A 113 1.15 16.71 11.79
C ALA A 113 2.07 15.62 11.21
N VAL A 114 3.39 15.82 11.24
CA VAL A 114 4.38 14.82 10.78
C VAL A 114 4.41 13.62 11.73
N ARG A 115 4.37 13.85 13.04
CA ARG A 115 4.34 12.77 14.05
C ARG A 115 3.06 11.94 13.92
N ASP A 116 1.92 12.59 13.74
CA ASP A 116 0.64 11.93 13.54
C ASP A 116 0.61 11.10 12.25
N ALA A 117 1.15 11.64 11.15
CA ALA A 117 1.25 10.91 9.89
C ALA A 117 2.13 9.66 10.04
N ALA A 118 3.29 9.78 10.72
CA ALA A 118 4.16 8.66 11.01
C ALA A 118 3.46 7.58 11.87
N ASN A 119 2.80 7.99 12.96
CA ASN A 119 2.07 7.08 13.84
C ASN A 119 0.87 6.41 13.14
N ALA A 120 0.22 7.11 12.20
CA ALA A 120 -0.85 6.54 11.39
C ALA A 120 -0.30 5.45 10.45
N LEU A 121 0.83 5.70 9.79
CA LEU A 121 1.47 4.70 8.94
C LEU A 121 1.92 3.47 9.74
N ASP A 122 2.43 3.65 10.97
CA ASP A 122 2.80 2.51 11.84
C ASP A 122 1.59 1.63 12.15
N ARG A 123 0.44 2.23 12.50
CA ARG A 123 -0.81 1.49 12.76
C ARG A 123 -1.33 0.78 11.51
N ILE A 124 -1.38 1.49 10.38
CA ILE A 124 -1.80 0.92 9.10
C ILE A 124 -0.90 -0.27 8.72
N GLY A 125 0.41 -0.15 8.89
CA GLY A 125 1.36 -1.23 8.61
C GLY A 125 1.11 -2.47 9.45
N ALA A 126 0.79 -2.30 10.75
CA ALA A 126 0.43 -3.39 11.64
C ALA A 126 -0.93 -4.03 11.31
N ASP A 127 -1.92 -3.22 10.90
CA ASP A 127 -3.23 -3.70 10.49
C ASP A 127 -3.14 -4.54 9.19
N LEU A 128 -2.31 -4.12 8.24
CA LEU A 128 -2.03 -4.87 7.01
C LEU A 128 -1.30 -6.19 7.31
N ASP A 129 -0.34 -6.18 8.23
CA ASP A 129 0.37 -7.39 8.67
C ASP A 129 -0.60 -8.42 9.26
N THR A 130 -1.47 -7.95 10.16
CA THR A 130 -2.52 -8.78 10.78
C THR A 130 -3.51 -9.32 9.74
N THR A 131 -3.83 -8.51 8.73
CA THR A 131 -4.70 -8.93 7.63
C THR A 131 -4.06 -10.01 6.78
N SER A 132 -2.79 -9.85 6.42
CA SER A 132 -2.01 -10.85 5.66
C SER A 132 -1.90 -12.17 6.44
N GLU A 133 -1.59 -12.11 7.73
CA GLU A 133 -1.56 -13.29 8.59
C GLU A 133 -2.91 -14.01 8.69
N ARG A 134 -4.02 -13.28 8.70
CA ARG A 134 -5.36 -13.87 8.74
C ARG A 134 -5.70 -14.59 7.43
N LEU A 135 -5.27 -14.07 6.28
CA LEU A 135 -5.53 -14.65 4.97
C LEU A 135 -4.72 -15.93 4.71
N THR A 136 -3.62 -16.13 5.44
CA THR A 136 -2.70 -17.27 5.25
C THR A 136 -2.96 -18.44 6.21
N ARG A 137 -3.92 -18.32 7.13
CA ARG A 137 -4.33 -19.36 8.10
C ARG A 137 -5.55 -20.14 7.63
#